data_AF-A0A523FRA1-F1
#
_entry.id   AF-A0A523FRA1-F1
#
_cell.length_a   1.000
_cell.length_b   1.000
_cell.length_c   1.000
_cell.angle_alpha   90.00
_cell.angle_beta   90.00
_cell.angle_gamma   90.00
#
_symmetry.space_group_name_H-M   'P 1'
#
loop_
_entity.id
_entity.type
_entity.pdbx_description
1 polymer ?
#
loop_
_entity_poly.entity_id
_entity_poly.type
_entity_poly.pdbx_seq_one_letter_code
_entity_poly.pdbx_strand_id
1 'polypeptide(L)'
;MAQLLMPMATAVWLIDNTTLDFSQIARLCGMHALEVQGIADETVAQNIVGIDPTATGQMTWEEIERCQKDPSADLVLVEDEIAAQPRTKGPRYTPVSKRQDKPATIAWLLRYHPEFSDNQICKLIGTTKPTIGAIRDRTHWNINQIQPQDPVSLGLCKQIELDDLVQKTAHKVKAPEAEAVE
;
A
#
# COMPACT_ATOMS: atom_id res chain seq x y z
N MET A 1 -11.76 4.55 17.07
CA MET A 1 -10.74 4.59 18.14
C MET A 1 -9.41 4.71 17.45
N ALA A 2 -8.70 5.82 17.70
CA ALA A 2 -7.34 6.00 17.22
C ALA A 2 -6.47 4.85 17.74
N GLN A 3 -5.64 4.28 16.87
CA GLN A 3 -4.74 3.18 17.20
C GLN A 3 -3.31 3.71 17.15
N LEU A 4 -2.55 3.47 18.21
CA LEU A 4 -1.12 3.77 18.25
C LEU A 4 -0.40 3.09 17.07
N LEU A 5 0.45 3.85 16.38
CA LEU A 5 1.22 3.32 15.24
C LEU A 5 2.24 2.26 15.69
N MET A 6 2.90 2.46 16.83
CA MET A 6 3.98 1.62 17.35
C MET A 6 3.79 1.32 18.85
N PRO A 7 2.79 0.51 19.24
CA PRO A 7 2.36 0.37 20.63
C PRO A 7 3.48 -0.13 21.57
N MET A 8 4.33 -1.06 21.15
CA MET A 8 5.44 -1.54 21.97
C MET A 8 6.55 -0.50 22.15
N ALA A 9 6.90 0.25 21.10
CA ALA A 9 7.93 1.29 21.22
C ALA A 9 7.44 2.47 22.06
N THR A 10 6.15 2.81 21.96
CA THR A 10 5.54 3.82 22.83
C THR A 10 5.49 3.35 24.28
N ALA A 11 5.19 2.08 24.54
CA ALA A 11 5.20 1.52 25.89
C ALA A 11 6.60 1.59 26.54
N VAL A 12 7.66 1.19 25.82
CA VAL A 12 9.06 1.33 26.28
C VAL A 12 9.35 2.77 26.69
N TRP A 13 9.03 3.73 25.82
CA TRP A 13 9.29 5.13 26.11
C TRP A 13 8.49 5.66 27.30
N LEU A 14 7.21 5.29 27.43
CA LEU A 14 6.35 5.71 28.54
C LEU A 14 6.84 5.14 29.87
N ILE A 15 7.29 3.89 29.92
CA ILE A 15 7.85 3.28 31.13
C ILE A 15 9.09 4.04 31.59
N ASP A 16 9.97 4.41 30.67
CA ASP A 16 11.26 5.04 31.00
C ASP A 16 11.13 6.54 31.35
N ASN A 17 10.15 7.25 30.76
CA ASN A 17 10.05 8.71 30.82
C ASN A 17 8.87 9.22 31.65
N THR A 18 8.00 8.33 32.15
CA THR A 18 6.79 8.73 32.90
C THR A 18 6.59 7.88 34.16
N THR A 19 5.80 8.39 35.11
CA THR A 19 5.39 7.65 36.32
C THR A 19 3.99 7.05 36.18
N LEU A 20 3.56 6.74 34.96
CA LEU A 20 2.24 6.16 34.70
C LEU A 20 2.15 4.73 35.22
N ASP A 21 0.95 4.33 35.65
CA ASP A 21 0.73 2.96 36.10
C ASP A 21 0.75 1.97 34.91
N PHE A 22 1.23 0.75 35.15
CA PHE A 22 1.30 -0.27 34.09
C PHE A 22 -0.06 -0.59 33.49
N SER A 23 -1.14 -0.48 34.27
CA SER A 23 -2.51 -0.65 33.77
C SER A 23 -2.94 0.47 32.81
N GLN A 24 -2.45 1.70 33.00
CA GLN A 24 -2.74 2.84 32.11
C GLN A 24 -2.02 2.66 30.77
N ILE A 25 -0.74 2.28 30.81
CA ILE A 25 0.06 2.00 29.60
C ILE A 25 -0.53 0.81 28.83
N ALA A 26 -0.94 -0.25 29.55
CA ALA A 26 -1.59 -1.42 28.97
C ALA A 26 -2.89 -1.06 28.22
N ARG A 27 -3.75 -0.25 28.84
CA ARG A 27 -5.00 0.23 28.23
C ARG A 27 -4.75 1.06 26.98
N LEU A 28 -3.77 1.96 27.02
CA LEU A 28 -3.40 2.82 25.89
C LEU A 28 -2.84 2.01 24.70
N CYS A 29 -1.87 1.13 24.98
CA CYS A 29 -1.17 0.36 23.96
C CYS A 29 -1.93 -0.89 23.49
N GLY A 30 -3.06 -1.22 24.13
CA GLY A 30 -3.87 -2.40 23.81
C GLY A 30 -3.18 -3.73 24.16
N MET A 31 -2.34 -3.73 25.18
CA MET A 31 -1.55 -4.88 25.63
C MET A 31 -1.93 -5.30 27.06
N HIS A 32 -1.51 -6.47 27.51
CA HIS A 32 -1.78 -6.90 28.89
C HIS A 32 -0.80 -6.25 29.87
N ALA A 33 -1.22 -5.97 31.12
CA ALA A 33 -0.34 -5.37 32.13
C ALA A 33 0.94 -6.18 32.40
N LEU A 34 0.87 -7.52 32.25
CA LEU A 34 2.03 -8.41 32.35
C LEU A 34 3.04 -8.21 31.20
N GLU A 35 2.58 -7.84 30.00
CA GLU A 35 3.49 -7.53 28.89
C GLU A 35 4.20 -6.20 29.13
N VAL A 36 3.48 -5.20 29.66
CA VAL A 36 4.07 -3.92 30.10
C VAL A 36 5.12 -4.15 31.19
N GLN A 37 4.80 -4.99 32.18
CA GLN A 37 5.75 -5.37 33.22
C GLN A 37 6.96 -6.11 32.62
N GLY A 38 6.73 -7.01 31.66
CA GLY A 38 7.82 -7.69 30.96
C GLY A 38 8.74 -6.74 30.18
N ILE A 39 8.21 -5.63 29.65
CA ILE A 39 8.99 -4.56 29.04
C ILE A 39 9.81 -3.81 30.10
N ALA A 40 9.20 -3.47 31.23
CA ALA A 40 9.90 -2.81 32.36
C ALA A 40 11.01 -3.68 32.96
N ASP A 41 10.80 -5.00 33.01
CA ASP A 41 11.78 -5.98 33.48
C ASP A 41 12.85 -6.32 32.40
N GLU A 42 12.83 -5.63 31.25
CA GLU A 42 13.68 -5.89 30.08
C GLU A 42 13.63 -7.36 29.59
N THR A 43 12.55 -8.10 29.88
CA THR A 43 12.37 -9.49 29.40
C THR A 43 11.74 -9.53 28.01
N VAL A 44 10.95 -8.51 27.69
CA VAL A 44 10.24 -8.31 26.42
C VAL A 44 10.77 -7.03 25.79
N ALA A 45 10.88 -7.00 24.45
CA ALA A 45 11.24 -5.79 23.69
C ALA A 45 12.68 -5.23 23.89
N GLN A 46 13.64 -6.04 24.36
CA GLN A 46 15.05 -5.64 24.58
C GLN A 46 15.74 -4.86 23.43
N ASN A 47 15.32 -5.09 22.18
CA ASN A 47 15.90 -4.44 21.00
C ASN A 47 15.01 -3.35 20.39
N ILE A 48 13.93 -2.96 21.07
CA ILE A 48 13.01 -1.93 20.60
C ILE A 48 13.44 -0.57 21.17
N VAL A 49 13.75 0.37 20.28
CA VAL A 49 14.03 1.74 20.67
C VAL A 49 12.70 2.44 20.98
N GLY A 50 12.60 3.01 22.18
CA GLY A 50 11.42 3.77 22.60
C GLY A 50 11.15 4.96 21.68
N ILE A 51 9.88 5.15 21.31
CA ILE A 51 9.44 6.29 20.48
C ILE A 51 8.55 7.19 21.33
N ASP A 52 8.91 8.48 21.38
CA ASP A 52 8.14 9.50 22.06
C ASP A 52 6.79 9.75 21.35
N PRO A 53 5.64 9.47 22.01
CA PRO A 53 4.32 9.70 21.44
C PRO A 53 3.98 11.19 21.32
N THR A 54 4.60 12.06 22.10
CA THR A 54 4.42 13.52 22.02
C THR A 54 5.17 14.12 20.84
N ALA A 55 6.39 13.65 20.58
CA ALA A 55 7.14 14.03 19.38
C ALA A 55 6.47 13.55 18.08
N THR A 56 5.74 12.44 18.13
CA THR A 56 4.97 11.91 17.00
C THR A 56 3.63 12.63 16.82
N GLY A 57 3.23 13.51 17.75
CA GLY A 57 1.95 14.22 17.74
C GLY A 57 0.74 13.37 18.11
N GLN A 58 0.95 12.14 18.61
CA GLN A 58 -0.13 11.22 18.99
C GLN A 58 -0.71 11.53 20.37
N MET A 59 0.05 12.25 21.20
CA MET A 59 -0.33 12.63 22.56
C MET A 59 0.19 14.02 22.91
N THR A 60 -0.44 14.67 23.88
CA THR A 60 0.06 15.92 24.46
C THR A 60 0.73 15.64 25.80
N TRP A 61 1.69 16.48 26.16
CA TRP A 61 2.34 16.40 27.47
C TRP A 61 1.35 16.67 28.61
N GLU A 62 0.39 17.57 28.39
CA GLU A 62 -0.69 17.88 29.34
C GLU A 62 -1.52 16.64 29.71
N GLU A 63 -1.79 15.78 28.74
CA GLU A 63 -2.53 14.54 28.94
C GLU A 63 -1.73 13.51 29.76
N ILE A 64 -0.42 13.41 29.50
CA ILE A 64 0.48 12.56 30.30
C ILE A 64 0.51 13.04 31.75
N GLU A 65 0.66 14.35 31.99
CA GLU A 65 0.67 14.91 33.34
C GLU A 65 -0.66 14.73 34.09
N ARG A 66 -1.80 14.81 33.37
CA ARG A 66 -3.13 14.55 33.95
C ARG A 66 -3.22 13.12 34.47
N CYS A 67 -2.80 12.15 33.68
CA CYS A 67 -2.85 10.73 34.03
C CYS A 67 -1.77 10.30 35.03
N GLN A 68 -0.64 11.00 35.11
CA GLN A 68 0.36 10.79 36.17
C GLN A 68 -0.18 11.15 37.56
N LYS A 69 -1.11 12.13 37.65
CA LYS A 69 -1.72 12.56 38.92
C LYS A 69 -2.90 11.69 39.34
N ASP A 70 -3.53 11.00 38.39
CA ASP A 70 -4.68 10.11 38.65
C ASP A 70 -4.47 8.74 37.99
N PRO A 71 -4.10 7.71 38.77
CA PRO A 71 -3.91 6.35 38.26
C PRO A 71 -5.18 5.71 37.66
N SER A 72 -6.37 6.21 38.02
CA SER A 72 -7.63 5.68 37.49
C SER A 72 -7.95 6.24 36.11
N ALA A 73 -7.35 7.38 35.74
CA ALA A 73 -7.60 8.04 34.47
C ALA A 73 -7.09 7.23 33.28
N ASP A 74 -7.87 7.24 32.20
CA ASP A 74 -7.51 6.70 30.90
C ASP A 74 -6.78 7.74 30.06
N LEU A 75 -5.70 7.33 29.40
CA LEU A 75 -4.95 8.15 28.44
C LEU A 75 -5.70 8.18 27.10
N VAL A 76 -5.88 9.37 26.55
CA VAL A 76 -6.55 9.58 25.27
C VAL A 76 -5.56 10.02 24.20
N LEU A 77 -5.61 9.36 23.03
CA LEU A 77 -4.82 9.76 21.87
C LEU A 77 -5.45 10.97 21.18
N VAL A 78 -4.60 11.85 20.65
CA VAL A 78 -5.03 12.94 19.78
C VAL A 78 -5.53 12.32 18.46
N GLU A 79 -6.74 12.68 18.05
CA GLU A 79 -7.23 12.27 16.73
C GLU A 79 -6.54 13.11 15.65
N ASP A 80 -5.80 12.44 14.75
CA ASP A 80 -5.24 13.09 13.57
C ASP A 80 -6.37 13.66 12.69
N GLU A 81 -6.39 14.98 12.47
CA GLU A 81 -7.37 15.64 11.60
C GLU A 81 -7.22 15.24 10.11
N ILE A 82 -6.06 14.67 9.74
CA ILE A 82 -5.73 14.34 8.35
C ILE A 82 -5.95 12.84 8.10
N ALA A 83 -7.07 12.50 7.48
CA ALA A 83 -7.33 11.15 7.00
C ALA A 83 -6.23 10.72 6.00
N ALA A 84 -5.59 9.57 6.27
CA ALA A 84 -4.61 8.99 5.36
C ALA A 84 -5.20 8.84 3.95
N GLN A 85 -4.54 9.43 2.95
CA GLN A 85 -5.01 9.34 1.57
C GLN A 85 -5.02 7.86 1.13
N PRO A 86 -6.12 7.37 0.52
CA PRO A 86 -6.17 6.00 0.03
C PRO A 86 -5.06 5.80 -1.00
N ARG A 87 -4.25 4.75 -0.82
CA ARG A 87 -3.15 4.41 -1.74
C ARG A 87 -3.64 4.48 -3.18
N THR A 88 -2.96 5.29 -3.99
CA THR A 88 -3.20 5.37 -5.43
C THR A 88 -3.12 3.97 -6.02
N LYS A 89 -4.13 3.56 -6.80
CA LYS A 89 -4.23 2.25 -7.43
C LYS A 89 -3.09 2.06 -8.45
N GLY A 90 -1.90 1.74 -7.96
CA GLY A 90 -0.74 1.37 -8.78
C GLY A 90 -0.92 -0.01 -9.41
N PRO A 91 -0.04 -0.38 -10.37
CA PRO A 91 -0.08 -1.70 -10.99
C PRO A 91 -0.03 -2.79 -9.91
N ARG A 92 -0.90 -3.80 -10.01
CA ARG A 92 -0.89 -4.92 -9.06
C ARG A 92 0.45 -5.65 -9.17
N TYR A 93 1.02 -6.00 -8.01
CA TYR A 93 2.21 -6.84 -7.95
C TYR A 93 1.95 -8.16 -8.68
N THR A 94 2.77 -8.47 -9.68
CA THR A 94 2.70 -9.77 -10.37
C THR A 94 3.66 -10.76 -9.70
N PRO A 95 3.17 -11.88 -9.15
CA PRO A 95 4.01 -12.89 -8.53
C PRO A 95 4.97 -13.49 -9.56
N VAL A 96 6.15 -13.92 -9.10
CA VAL A 96 7.25 -14.39 -9.96
C VAL A 96 6.82 -15.48 -10.92
N SER A 97 6.00 -16.43 -10.47
CA SER A 97 5.49 -17.53 -11.29
C SER A 97 4.70 -17.04 -12.51
N LYS A 98 3.94 -15.94 -12.38
CA LYS A 98 3.12 -15.38 -13.46
C LYS A 98 3.86 -14.35 -14.33
N ARG A 99 5.15 -14.09 -14.06
CA ARG A 99 5.93 -13.13 -14.87
C ARG A 99 6.27 -13.68 -16.26
N GLN A 100 6.37 -15.00 -16.39
CA GLN A 100 6.60 -15.67 -17.66
C GLN A 100 5.42 -15.55 -18.63
N ASP A 101 4.21 -15.28 -18.10
CA ASP A 101 2.99 -15.13 -18.90
C ASP A 101 2.81 -13.71 -19.46
N LYS A 102 3.60 -12.72 -18.96
CA LYS A 102 3.52 -11.33 -19.42
C LYS A 102 3.83 -11.16 -20.91
N PRO A 103 4.88 -11.78 -21.49
CA PRO A 103 5.15 -11.71 -22.93
C PRO A 103 4.02 -12.26 -23.79
N ALA A 104 3.42 -13.39 -23.39
CA ALA A 104 2.24 -13.98 -24.05
C ALA A 104 1.05 -13.02 -24.07
N THR A 105 0.85 -12.34 -22.95
CA THR A 105 -0.23 -11.38 -22.77
C THR A 105 -0.02 -10.10 -23.58
N ILE A 106 1.22 -9.58 -23.61
CA ILE A 106 1.58 -8.41 -24.43
C ILE A 106 1.36 -8.73 -25.92
N ALA A 107 1.77 -9.92 -26.37
CA ALA A 107 1.55 -10.35 -27.74
C ALA A 107 0.06 -10.45 -28.11
N TRP A 108 -0.79 -10.84 -27.16
CA TRP A 108 -2.25 -10.85 -27.33
C TRP A 108 -2.83 -9.45 -27.44
N LEU A 109 -2.46 -8.53 -26.54
CA LEU A 109 -2.93 -7.15 -26.59
C LEU A 109 -2.51 -6.44 -27.88
N LEU A 110 -1.26 -6.60 -28.31
CA LEU A 110 -0.78 -6.00 -29.57
C LEU A 110 -1.51 -6.56 -30.80
N ARG A 111 -2.01 -7.81 -30.73
CA ARG A 111 -2.71 -8.46 -31.84
C ARG A 111 -4.20 -8.12 -31.90
N TYR A 112 -4.88 -8.13 -30.76
CA TYR A 112 -6.34 -7.98 -30.70
C TYR A 112 -6.79 -6.57 -30.31
N HIS A 113 -5.92 -5.78 -29.66
CA HIS A 113 -6.18 -4.42 -29.21
C HIS A 113 -5.04 -3.46 -29.60
N PRO A 114 -4.77 -3.25 -30.90
CA PRO A 114 -3.75 -2.32 -31.36
C PRO A 114 -4.03 -0.86 -30.99
N GLU A 115 -5.27 -0.54 -30.60
CA GLU A 115 -5.68 0.78 -30.13
C GLU A 115 -5.04 1.19 -28.79
N PHE A 116 -4.53 0.24 -28.01
CA PHE A 116 -3.95 0.54 -26.70
C PHE A 116 -2.57 1.19 -26.80
N SER A 117 -2.40 2.29 -26.08
CA SER A 117 -1.08 2.92 -25.92
C SER A 117 -0.18 2.10 -24.99
N ASP A 118 1.13 2.18 -25.20
CA ASP A 118 2.13 1.49 -24.37
C ASP A 118 1.98 1.84 -22.87
N ASN A 119 1.59 3.08 -22.57
CA ASN A 119 1.30 3.53 -21.20
C ASN A 119 0.12 2.79 -20.57
N GLN A 120 -0.94 2.52 -21.33
CA GLN A 120 -2.12 1.78 -20.87
C GLN A 120 -1.76 0.31 -20.61
N ILE A 121 -0.99 -0.31 -21.51
CA ILE A 121 -0.52 -1.69 -21.36
C ILE A 121 0.38 -1.82 -20.12
N CYS A 122 1.28 -0.87 -19.88
CA CYS A 122 2.11 -0.81 -18.68
C CYS A 122 1.28 -0.77 -17.39
N LYS A 123 0.22 0.04 -17.36
CA LYS A 123 -0.67 0.15 -16.18
C LYS A 123 -1.51 -1.11 -15.96
N LEU A 124 -1.98 -1.74 -17.03
CA LEU A 124 -2.87 -2.90 -16.96
C LEU A 124 -2.15 -4.16 -16.44
N ILE A 125 -0.97 -4.48 -17.00
CA ILE A 125 -0.26 -5.74 -16.70
C ILE A 125 0.89 -5.53 -15.68
N GLY A 126 1.32 -4.28 -15.47
CA GLY A 126 2.53 -3.98 -14.69
C GLY A 126 3.79 -4.45 -15.44
N THR A 127 3.90 -4.05 -16.72
CA THR A 127 5.09 -4.28 -17.56
C THR A 127 5.79 -2.96 -17.87
N THR A 128 6.95 -3.00 -18.53
CA THR A 128 7.73 -1.83 -18.93
C THR A 128 7.65 -1.62 -20.45
N LYS A 129 7.76 -0.36 -20.88
CA LYS A 129 7.79 0.03 -22.31
C LYS A 129 8.84 -0.73 -23.14
N PRO A 130 10.11 -0.91 -22.69
CA PRO A 130 11.08 -1.66 -23.48
C PRO A 130 10.67 -3.12 -23.69
N THR A 131 9.99 -3.75 -22.73
CA THR A 131 9.47 -5.10 -22.91
C THR A 131 8.35 -5.14 -23.94
N ILE A 132 7.46 -4.14 -23.99
CA ILE A 132 6.43 -4.03 -25.02
C ILE A 132 7.07 -3.87 -26.41
N GLY A 133 8.06 -2.97 -26.53
CA GLY A 133 8.82 -2.76 -27.77
C GLY A 133 9.51 -4.04 -28.26
N ALA A 134 10.21 -4.75 -27.37
CA ALA A 134 10.88 -6.00 -27.73
C ALA A 134 9.93 -7.10 -28.26
N ILE A 135 8.68 -7.12 -27.79
CA ILE A 135 7.66 -8.04 -28.30
C ILE A 135 7.10 -7.56 -29.64
N ARG A 136 6.85 -6.25 -29.79
CA ARG A 136 6.42 -5.62 -31.05
C ARG A 136 7.44 -5.84 -32.17
N ASP A 137 8.72 -5.62 -31.86
CA ASP A 137 9.83 -5.73 -32.81
C ASP A 137 10.36 -7.18 -32.95
N ARG A 138 9.75 -8.13 -32.23
CA ARG A 138 10.14 -9.55 -32.22
C ARG A 138 11.60 -9.80 -31.80
N THR A 139 12.18 -8.91 -31.01
CA THR A 139 13.57 -9.01 -30.50
C THR A 139 13.67 -9.62 -29.10
N HIS A 140 12.53 -9.97 -28.49
CA HIS A 140 12.50 -10.67 -27.21
C HIS A 140 13.17 -12.07 -27.31
N TRP A 141 14.02 -12.42 -26.35
CA TRP A 141 14.80 -13.66 -26.36
C TRP A 141 13.97 -14.94 -26.57
N ASN A 142 12.72 -14.96 -26.08
CA ASN A 142 11.81 -16.11 -26.23
C ASN A 142 10.71 -15.93 -27.29
N ILE A 143 10.90 -15.08 -28.30
CA ILE A 143 9.83 -14.74 -29.27
C ILE A 143 9.25 -15.95 -30.01
N ASN A 144 10.05 -17.00 -30.22
CA ASN A 144 9.64 -18.19 -30.96
C ASN A 144 8.65 -19.06 -30.19
N GLN A 145 8.65 -19.02 -28.85
CA GLN A 145 7.75 -19.83 -28.02
C GLN A 145 6.57 -19.03 -27.47
N ILE A 146 6.54 -17.71 -27.70
CA ILE A 146 5.46 -16.85 -27.18
C ILE A 146 4.19 -17.08 -28.00
N GLN A 147 3.17 -17.62 -27.33
CA GLN A 147 1.82 -17.75 -27.87
C GLN A 147 0.92 -16.64 -27.28
N PRO A 148 0.20 -15.88 -28.12
CA PRO A 148 -0.73 -14.87 -27.62
C PRO A 148 -1.84 -15.49 -26.76
N GLN A 149 -1.92 -15.09 -25.49
CA GLN A 149 -2.95 -15.54 -24.55
C GLN A 149 -3.63 -14.35 -23.86
N ASP A 150 -4.91 -14.52 -23.55
CA ASP A 150 -5.74 -13.47 -22.96
C ASP A 150 -5.31 -13.14 -21.51
N PRO A 151 -5.09 -11.85 -21.17
CA PRO A 151 -4.73 -11.40 -19.82
C PRO A 151 -5.71 -11.81 -18.72
N VAL A 152 -7.01 -11.91 -19.03
CA VAL A 152 -8.05 -12.24 -18.03
C VAL A 152 -7.99 -13.71 -17.68
N SER A 153 -7.89 -14.58 -18.70
CA SER A 153 -7.68 -16.03 -18.55
C SER A 153 -6.44 -16.37 -17.71
N LEU A 154 -5.35 -15.61 -17.86
CA LEU A 154 -4.12 -15.75 -17.07
C LEU A 154 -4.21 -15.15 -15.66
N GLY A 155 -5.28 -14.40 -15.37
CA GLY A 155 -5.50 -13.70 -14.11
C GLY A 155 -4.49 -12.58 -13.87
N LEU A 156 -4.04 -11.90 -14.93
CA LEU A 156 -3.17 -10.73 -14.88
C LEU A 156 -3.96 -9.42 -14.77
N CYS A 157 -5.16 -9.37 -15.35
CA CYS A 157 -6.10 -8.27 -15.19
C CYS A 157 -7.52 -8.79 -14.91
N LYS A 158 -8.40 -7.92 -14.40
CA LYS A 158 -9.84 -8.23 -14.29
C LYS A 158 -10.56 -7.89 -15.59
N GLN A 159 -11.61 -8.62 -15.92
CA GLN A 159 -12.47 -8.34 -17.08
C GLN A 159 -12.93 -6.87 -17.12
N ILE A 160 -13.41 -6.37 -15.97
CA ILE A 160 -13.88 -4.98 -15.83
C ILE A 160 -12.76 -3.96 -16.17
N GLU A 161 -11.51 -4.25 -15.78
CA GLU A 161 -10.38 -3.37 -16.04
C GLU A 161 -10.01 -3.33 -17.53
N LEU A 162 -10.15 -4.46 -18.23
CA LEU A 162 -9.95 -4.56 -19.68
C LEU A 162 -11.06 -3.84 -20.43
N ASP A 163 -12.32 -4.08 -20.08
CA ASP A 163 -13.48 -3.48 -20.73
C ASP A 163 -13.49 -1.94 -20.56
N ASP A 164 -13.18 -1.44 -19.36
CA ASP A 164 -13.01 -0.01 -19.09
C ASP A 164 -11.94 0.62 -20.00
N LEU A 165 -10.84 -0.11 -20.25
CA LEU A 165 -9.76 0.36 -21.10
C LEU A 165 -10.20 0.42 -22.56
N VAL A 166 -10.92 -0.60 -23.04
CA VAL A 166 -11.50 -0.65 -24.39
C VAL A 166 -12.45 0.53 -24.59
N GLN A 167 -13.39 0.76 -23.66
CA GLN A 167 -14.33 1.87 -23.76
C GLN A 167 -13.64 3.23 -23.80
N LYS A 168 -12.70 3.48 -22.88
CA LYS A 168 -11.94 4.75 -22.83
C LYS A 168 -11.15 5.01 -24.12
N THR A 169 -10.64 3.94 -24.73
CA THR A 169 -9.85 4.05 -25.95
C THR A 169 -10.75 4.21 -27.18
N ALA A 170 -11.90 3.51 -27.25
CA ALA A 170 -12.90 3.68 -28.28
C ALA A 170 -13.50 5.10 -28.31
N HIS A 171 -13.74 5.70 -27.15
CA HIS A 171 -14.18 7.11 -27.06
C HIS A 171 -13.11 8.08 -27.56
N LYS A 172 -11.82 7.79 -27.33
CA LYS A 172 -10.71 8.60 -27.85
C LYS A 172 -10.50 8.47 -29.36
N VAL A 173 -10.85 7.33 -29.97
CA VAL A 173 -10.77 7.14 -31.43
C VAL A 173 -11.95 7.81 -32.15
N LYS A 174 -13.10 7.99 -31.48
CA LYS A 174 -14.27 8.70 -32.03
C LYS A 174 -14.26 10.23 -31.83
N ALA A 175 -13.54 10.73 -30.82
CA ALA A 175 -13.41 12.16 -30.55
C ALA A 175 -12.48 12.99 -31.47
N PRO A 176 -11.55 12.46 -32.30
CA PRO A 176 -10.58 13.28 -33.02
C PRO A 176 -11.10 13.84 -34.35
N GLU A 177 -12.33 13.51 -34.79
CA GLU A 177 -12.93 14.05 -36.03
C GLU A 177 -13.81 15.29 -35.82
N ALA A 178 -14.12 15.67 -34.57
CA ALA A 178 -15.06 16.77 -34.30
C ALA A 178 -14.41 18.16 -34.09
N GLU A 179 -13.08 18.27 -34.04
CA GLU A 179 -12.38 19.53 -33.74
C GLU A 179 -11.43 20.02 -34.86
N ALA A 180 -11.58 19.50 -36.09
CA ALA A 180 -10.79 19.93 -37.25
C ALA A 180 -11.66 20.51 -38.38
N VAL A 181 -12.56 21.44 -38.06
CA VAL A 181 -13.12 22.40 -39.02
C VAL A 181 -13.38 23.73 -38.29
N GLU A 182 -12.39 24.62 -38.31
CA GLU A 182 -12.61 26.08 -38.31
C GLU A 182 -11.52 26.75 -39.16
#